data_AF-A0A518JYG6-F1
#
_entry.id   AF-A0A518JYG6-F1
#
_cell.length_a   1.000
_cell.length_b   1.000
_cell.length_c   1.000
_cell.angle_alpha   90.00
_cell.angle_beta   90.00
_cell.angle_gamma   90.00
#
_symmetry.space_group_name_H-M   'P 1'
#
loop_
_entity.id
_entity.type
_entity.pdbx_description
1 polymer ?
#
loop_
_entity_poly.entity_id
_entity_poly.type
_entity_poly.pdbx_seq_one_letter_code
_entity_poly.pdbx_strand_id
1 'polypeptide(L)'
;MNRPQSTSDDWLPCEPGTLQQIADQQRRKRRIATTRRIALPVAVLGLLVAVGMNIGSRSASEHKHHGGLSCAEFAAHIEAFAKHQVDPGLAAKMLQHADDCPRCQQKLHALQSGTAQRDAVTTPSWSSPLRQAIPGSADMLAVADRR
;
A
#
# COMPACT_ATOMS: atom_id res chain seq x y z
N MET A 1 -60.70 25.31 17.05
CA MET A 1 -60.01 26.60 17.27
C MET A 1 -60.05 27.37 15.97
N ASN A 2 -60.92 28.39 15.87
CA ASN A 2 -61.06 29.27 14.71
C ASN A 2 -60.00 30.37 14.80
N ARG A 3 -59.14 30.50 13.78
CA ARG A 3 -58.19 31.61 13.69
C ARG A 3 -58.96 32.85 13.22
N PRO A 4 -58.82 34.01 13.88
CA PRO A 4 -59.50 35.24 13.43
C PRO A 4 -59.02 35.58 12.02
N GLN A 5 -59.96 35.75 11.08
CA GLN A 5 -59.64 36.20 9.73
C GLN A 5 -59.38 37.71 9.79
N SER A 6 -58.15 38.12 9.50
CA SER A 6 -57.79 39.53 9.35
C SER A 6 -58.49 40.10 8.13
N THR A 7 -59.21 41.20 8.30
CA THR A 7 -59.97 41.94 7.27
C THR A 7 -59.08 42.69 6.27
N SER A 8 -57.96 42.09 5.84
CA SER A 8 -56.93 42.74 5.02
C SER A 8 -56.43 41.84 3.88
N ASP A 9 -57.27 40.93 3.40
CA ASP A 9 -57.00 40.13 2.18
C ASP A 9 -57.47 40.88 0.91
N ASP A 10 -57.15 42.17 0.82
CA ASP A 10 -57.29 42.91 -0.43
C ASP A 10 -56.12 42.54 -1.34
N TRP A 11 -56.35 41.53 -2.18
CA TRP A 11 -55.41 41.12 -3.21
C TRP A 11 -55.24 42.23 -4.23
N LEU A 12 -54.16 42.99 -4.10
CA LEU A 12 -53.79 44.02 -5.07
C LEU A 12 -53.19 43.36 -6.33
N PRO A 13 -53.51 43.88 -7.52
CA PRO A 13 -52.87 43.41 -8.75
C PRO A 13 -51.36 43.71 -8.69
N CYS A 14 -50.55 42.69 -8.96
CA CYS A 14 -49.10 42.83 -9.00
C CYS A 14 -48.67 43.70 -10.18
N GLU A 15 -47.61 44.50 -10.00
CA GLU A 15 -47.00 45.22 -11.10
C GLU A 15 -46.51 44.25 -12.19
N PRO A 16 -46.68 44.56 -13.49
CA PRO A 16 -46.23 43.69 -14.56
C PRO A 16 -44.72 43.43 -14.42
N GLY A 17 -44.34 42.14 -14.45
CA GLY A 17 -42.94 41.70 -14.36
C GLY A 17 -42.47 41.27 -12.97
N THR A 18 -43.19 41.57 -11.89
CA THR A 18 -42.79 41.14 -10.52
C THR A 18 -42.70 39.62 -10.41
N LEU A 19 -43.69 38.89 -10.95
CA LEU A 19 -43.68 37.42 -10.95
C LEU A 19 -42.51 36.84 -11.75
N GLN A 20 -42.14 37.50 -12.86
CA GLN A 20 -41.04 37.06 -13.69
C GLN A 20 -39.68 37.29 -13.01
N GLN A 21 -39.50 38.43 -12.33
CA GLN A 21 -38.32 38.68 -11.50
C GLN A 21 -38.16 37.64 -10.38
N ILE A 22 -39.25 37.30 -9.68
CA ILE A 22 -39.23 36.26 -8.65
C ILE A 22 -38.85 34.90 -9.25
N ALA A 23 -39.44 34.55 -10.39
CA ALA A 23 -39.11 33.30 -11.10
C ALA A 23 -37.64 33.24 -11.52
N ASP A 24 -37.09 34.34 -12.03
CA ASP A 24 -35.69 34.43 -12.46
C ASP A 24 -34.71 34.36 -11.28
N GLN A 25 -35.03 35.03 -10.17
CA GLN A 25 -34.25 34.92 -8.94
C GLN A 25 -34.23 33.47 -8.42
N GLN A 26 -35.37 32.78 -8.43
CA GLN A 26 -35.46 31.38 -8.03
C GLN A 26 -34.67 30.46 -8.96
N ARG A 27 -34.74 30.69 -10.29
CA ARG A 27 -33.96 29.92 -11.28
C ARG A 27 -32.45 30.11 -11.09
N ARG A 28 -31.99 31.35 -10.85
CA ARG A 28 -30.57 31.64 -10.57
C ARG A 28 -30.10 30.96 -9.29
N LYS A 29 -30.87 31.07 -8.20
CA LYS A 29 -30.57 30.40 -6.92
C LYS A 29 -30.49 28.87 -7.08
N ARG A 30 -31.42 28.27 -7.82
CA ARG A 30 -31.39 26.83 -8.12
C ARG A 30 -30.14 26.45 -8.91
N ARG A 31 -29.81 27.17 -9.99
CA ARG A 31 -28.59 26.89 -10.78
C ARG A 31 -27.31 26.95 -9.95
N ILE A 32 -27.17 27.97 -9.09
CA ILE A 32 -26.03 28.13 -8.19
C ILE A 32 -25.99 27.02 -7.14
N ALA A 33 -27.14 26.63 -6.57
CA ALA A 33 -27.22 25.55 -5.60
C ALA A 33 -26.84 24.19 -6.22
N THR A 34 -27.31 23.91 -7.45
CA THR A 34 -26.99 22.67 -8.15
C THR A 34 -25.52 22.62 -8.57
N THR A 35 -24.97 23.72 -9.09
CA THR A 35 -23.53 23.79 -9.45
C THR A 35 -22.65 23.65 -8.22
N ARG A 36 -22.97 24.28 -7.08
CA ARG A 36 -22.20 24.09 -5.84
C ARG A 36 -22.21 22.64 -5.35
N ARG A 37 -23.34 21.94 -5.45
CA ARG A 37 -23.47 20.54 -5.03
C ARG A 37 -22.65 19.57 -5.90
N ILE A 38 -22.44 19.88 -7.18
CA ILE A 38 -21.75 18.99 -8.12
C ILE A 38 -20.28 19.39 -8.30
N ALA A 39 -19.96 20.68 -8.40
CA ALA A 39 -18.62 21.15 -8.69
C ALA A 39 -17.62 20.88 -7.55
N LEU A 40 -18.06 21.01 -6.30
CA LEU A 40 -17.22 20.74 -5.11
C LEU A 40 -16.71 19.30 -5.05
N PRO A 41 -17.57 18.26 -5.07
CA PRO A 41 -17.09 16.88 -4.99
C PRO A 41 -16.24 16.48 -6.19
N VAL A 42 -16.57 16.96 -7.40
CA VAL A 42 -15.78 16.68 -8.61
C VAL A 42 -14.38 17.31 -8.52
N ALA A 43 -14.27 18.54 -8.03
CA ALA A 43 -12.97 19.19 -7.84
C ALA A 43 -12.12 18.45 -6.78
N VAL A 44 -12.73 18.02 -5.68
CA VAL A 44 -12.04 17.25 -4.63
C VAL A 44 -11.55 15.90 -5.17
N LEU A 45 -12.39 15.17 -5.91
CA LEU A 45 -12.00 13.90 -6.53
C LEU A 45 -10.86 14.10 -7.54
N GLY A 46 -10.96 15.13 -8.39
CA GLY A 46 -9.90 15.47 -9.34
C GLY A 46 -8.57 15.78 -8.65
N LEU A 47 -8.62 16.52 -7.54
CA LEU A 47 -7.43 16.84 -6.75
C LEU A 47 -6.82 15.58 -6.11
N LEU A 48 -7.65 14.70 -5.53
CA LEU A 48 -7.19 13.44 -4.94
C LEU A 48 -6.53 12.52 -5.97
N VAL A 49 -7.11 12.42 -7.18
CA VAL A 49 -6.53 11.66 -8.28
C VAL A 49 -5.19 12.26 -8.72
N ALA A 50 -5.13 13.59 -8.91
CA ALA A 50 -3.89 14.27 -9.33
C ALA A 50 -2.76 14.12 -8.29
N VAL A 51 -3.07 14.26 -7.00
CA VAL A 51 -2.11 14.06 -5.91
C VAL A 51 -1.69 12.59 -5.82
N GLY A 52 -2.63 11.66 -5.91
CA GLY A 52 -2.37 10.22 -5.89
C GLY A 52 -1.43 9.76 -7.01
N MET A 53 -1.63 10.27 -8.23
CA MET A 53 -0.74 9.97 -9.37
C MET A 53 0.67 10.53 -9.18
N ASN A 54 0.81 11.72 -8.55
CA ASN A 54 2.13 12.33 -8.31
C ASN A 54 2.92 11.61 -7.21
N ILE A 55 2.23 11.06 -6.21
CA ILE A 55 2.86 10.28 -5.13
C ILE A 55 3.19 8.86 -5.62
N GLY A 56 2.31 8.24 -6.41
CA GLY A 56 2.53 6.91 -6.98
C GLY A 56 3.72 6.83 -7.93
N SER A 57 3.97 7.87 -8.74
CA SER A 57 5.11 7.91 -9.65
C SER A 57 6.47 8.03 -8.94
N ARG A 58 6.51 8.56 -7.71
CA ARG A 58 7.73 8.60 -6.88
C ARG A 58 8.00 7.28 -6.14
N SER A 59 7.00 6.40 -6.06
CA SER A 59 7.08 5.06 -5.48
C SER A 59 7.36 3.97 -6.50
N ALA A 60 7.44 4.29 -7.79
CA ALA A 60 8.21 3.46 -8.71
C ALA A 60 9.66 3.60 -8.24
N SER A 61 10.06 2.68 -7.35
CA SER A 61 11.43 2.47 -6.96
C SER A 61 12.22 2.23 -8.24
N GLU A 62 12.69 3.31 -8.84
CA GLU A 62 13.88 3.33 -9.66
C GLU A 62 14.85 2.48 -8.87
N HIS A 63 15.12 1.28 -9.40
CA HIS A 63 16.16 0.43 -8.88
C HIS A 63 17.42 1.26 -9.09
N LYS A 64 17.77 2.11 -8.12
CA LYS A 64 18.96 2.92 -8.17
C LYS A 64 20.08 1.89 -8.26
N HIS A 65 20.63 1.79 -9.46
CA HIS A 65 21.69 0.86 -9.78
C HIS A 65 22.95 1.38 -9.08
N HIS A 66 23.07 1.10 -7.79
CA HIS A 66 24.27 1.37 -7.01
C HIS A 66 25.34 0.37 -7.46
N GLY A 67 26.46 0.87 -8.00
CA GLY A 67 27.51 0.02 -8.59
C GLY A 67 27.06 -0.81 -9.81
N GLY A 68 25.95 -0.47 -10.46
CA GLY A 68 25.40 -1.23 -11.59
C GLY A 68 24.71 -2.54 -11.20
N LEU A 69 24.49 -2.82 -9.91
CA LEU A 69 23.72 -3.96 -9.42
C LEU A 69 22.40 -3.50 -8.77
N SER A 70 21.34 -4.27 -8.99
CA SER A 70 20.11 -4.14 -8.23
C SER A 70 20.21 -4.85 -6.88
N CYS A 71 19.39 -4.43 -5.90
CA CYS A 71 19.32 -5.10 -4.60
C CYS A 71 18.90 -6.59 -4.70
N ALA A 72 18.11 -6.93 -5.73
CA ALA A 72 17.68 -8.31 -5.99
C ALA A 72 18.84 -9.17 -6.49
N GLU A 73 19.62 -8.67 -7.44
CA GLU A 73 20.84 -9.34 -7.93
C GLU A 73 21.88 -9.48 -6.80
N PHE A 74 22.05 -8.44 -5.98
CA PHE A 74 22.94 -8.50 -4.83
C PHE A 74 22.54 -9.63 -3.87
N ALA A 75 21.24 -9.75 -3.56
CA ALA A 75 20.73 -10.81 -2.70
C ALA A 75 20.90 -12.21 -3.29
N ALA A 76 20.81 -12.36 -4.62
CA ALA A 76 21.02 -13.64 -5.29
C ALA A 76 22.47 -14.12 -5.22
N HIS A 77 23.44 -13.18 -5.21
CA HIS A 77 24.87 -13.50 -5.20
C HIS A 77 25.53 -13.44 -3.82
N ILE A 78 24.81 -13.00 -2.78
CA ILE A 78 25.39 -12.73 -1.46
C ILE A 78 26.01 -13.96 -0.79
N GLU A 79 25.40 -15.14 -0.95
CA GLU A 79 25.93 -16.38 -0.40
C GLU A 79 27.17 -16.87 -1.15
N ALA A 80 27.18 -16.70 -2.48
CA ALA A 80 28.34 -17.02 -3.31
C ALA A 80 29.51 -16.07 -3.01
N PHE A 81 29.21 -14.79 -2.76
CA PHE A 81 30.19 -13.80 -2.33
C PHE A 81 30.83 -14.19 -0.99
N ALA A 82 30.02 -14.59 -0.01
CA ALA A 82 30.51 -15.05 1.30
C ALA A 82 31.40 -16.30 1.20
N LYS A 83 31.22 -17.14 0.17
CA LYS A 83 32.03 -18.33 -0.11
C LYS A 83 33.23 -18.06 -1.04
N HIS A 84 33.48 -16.80 -1.42
CA HIS A 84 34.49 -16.42 -2.40
C HIS A 84 34.32 -17.11 -3.78
N GLN A 85 33.09 -17.45 -4.16
CA GLN A 85 32.74 -18.13 -5.42
C GLN A 85 32.22 -17.18 -6.51
N VAL A 86 32.41 -15.87 -6.34
CA VAL A 86 32.01 -14.85 -7.32
C VAL A 86 33.23 -14.38 -8.10
N ASP A 87 32.99 -14.00 -9.35
CA ASP A 87 34.01 -13.35 -10.17
C ASP A 87 34.53 -12.06 -9.49
N PRO A 88 35.84 -11.75 -9.55
CA PRO A 88 36.41 -10.56 -8.93
C PRO A 88 35.77 -9.24 -9.40
N GLY A 89 35.32 -9.15 -10.65
CA GLY A 89 34.60 -7.99 -11.15
C GLY A 89 33.21 -7.84 -10.52
N LEU A 90 32.52 -8.95 -10.30
CA LEU A 90 31.25 -8.98 -9.59
C LEU A 90 31.43 -8.65 -8.10
N ALA A 91 32.50 -9.16 -7.48
CA ALA A 91 32.84 -8.88 -6.08
C ALA A 91 33.03 -7.37 -5.84
N ALA A 92 33.76 -6.68 -6.72
CA ALA A 92 33.96 -5.23 -6.63
C ALA A 92 32.64 -4.45 -6.72
N LYS A 93 31.75 -4.83 -7.66
CA LYS A 93 30.42 -4.21 -7.79
C LYS A 93 29.56 -4.44 -6.56
N MET A 94 29.62 -5.63 -5.96
CA MET A 94 28.88 -5.94 -4.74
C MET A 94 29.38 -5.12 -3.55
N LEU A 95 30.69 -4.94 -3.39
CA LEU A 95 31.26 -4.06 -2.36
C LEU A 95 30.80 -2.61 -2.55
N GLN A 96 30.92 -2.08 -3.77
CA GLN A 96 30.46 -0.73 -4.09
C GLN A 96 28.95 -0.55 -3.81
N HIS A 97 28.13 -1.54 -4.17
CA HIS A 97 26.70 -1.52 -3.87
C HIS A 97 26.42 -1.53 -2.35
N ALA A 98 27.20 -2.30 -1.58
CA ALA A 98 27.05 -2.35 -0.12
C ALA A 98 27.44 -1.03 0.55
N ASP A 99 28.44 -0.31 0.02
CA ASP A 99 28.83 1.02 0.52
C ASP A 99 27.73 2.06 0.28
N ASP A 100 27.06 1.99 -0.89
CA ASP A 100 26.00 2.91 -1.26
C ASP A 100 24.63 2.56 -0.64
N CYS A 101 24.37 1.29 -0.32
CA CYS A 101 23.08 0.80 0.15
C CYS A 101 23.15 0.26 1.59
N PRO A 102 22.63 1.00 2.59
CA PRO A 102 22.73 0.61 4.01
C PRO A 102 22.00 -0.71 4.32
N ARG A 103 20.94 -1.03 3.57
CA ARG A 103 20.20 -2.30 3.73
C ARG A 103 21.02 -3.50 3.27
N CYS A 104 21.77 -3.36 2.18
CA CYS A 104 22.66 -4.42 1.68
C CYS A 104 23.91 -4.55 2.54
N GLN A 105 24.44 -3.43 3.05
CA GLN A 105 25.53 -3.40 4.03
C GLN A 105 25.20 -4.24 5.27
N GLN A 106 24.02 -4.02 5.85
CA GLN A 106 23.57 -4.78 7.03
C GLN A 106 23.47 -6.28 6.76
N LYS A 107 22.97 -6.68 5.57
CA LYS A 107 22.91 -8.10 5.19
C LYS A 107 24.30 -8.72 5.07
N LEU A 108 25.26 -7.98 4.50
CA LEU A 108 26.63 -8.44 4.36
C LEU A 108 27.30 -8.61 5.74
N HIS A 109 27.10 -7.63 6.64
CA HIS A 109 27.59 -7.73 8.02
C HIS A 109 26.94 -8.89 8.79
N ALA A 110 25.64 -9.13 8.61
CA ALA A 110 24.93 -10.25 9.24
C ALA A 110 25.45 -11.62 8.78
N LEU A 111 25.88 -11.74 7.52
CA LEU A 111 26.50 -12.97 7.03
C LEU A 111 27.88 -13.18 7.64
N GLN A 112 28.69 -12.12 7.76
CA GLN A 112 30.02 -12.18 8.36
C GLN A 112 29.97 -12.50 9.86
N SER A 113 29.00 -11.96 10.59
CA SER A 113 28.81 -12.28 12.00
C SER A 113 28.19 -13.67 12.22
N GLY A 114 27.33 -14.12 11.31
CA GLY A 114 26.70 -15.44 11.36
C GLY A 114 27.65 -16.60 11.01
N THR A 115 28.62 -16.39 10.12
CA THR A 115 29.68 -17.39 9.84
C THR A 115 30.67 -17.52 10.98
N ALA A 116 30.97 -16.44 11.70
CA ALA A 116 31.83 -16.49 12.89
C ALA A 116 31.27 -17.37 14.03
N GLN A 117 29.97 -17.69 14.01
CA GLN A 117 29.31 -18.47 15.06
C GLN A 117 29.13 -19.96 14.72
N ARG A 118 29.56 -20.42 13.52
CA ARG A 118 29.40 -21.83 13.09
C ARG A 118 30.65 -22.72 13.24
N ASP A 119 31.79 -22.20 13.67
CA ASP A 119 33.04 -22.99 13.76
C ASP A 119 33.35 -23.56 15.16
N ALA A 120 32.34 -23.71 16.02
CA ALA A 120 32.48 -24.46 17.28
C ALA A 120 31.34 -25.46 17.47
N VAL A 121 31.05 -26.29 16.47
CA VAL A 121 30.38 -27.58 16.72
C VAL A 121 31.46 -28.64 16.81
N THR A 122 32.05 -28.71 18.01
CA THR A 122 32.50 -29.98 18.58
C THR A 122 31.34 -30.95 18.45
N THR A 123 31.48 -31.94 17.57
CA THR A 123 30.53 -33.03 17.39
C THR A 123 30.20 -33.66 18.73
N PRO A 124 28.97 -33.56 19.26
CA PRO A 124 28.51 -34.52 20.23
C PRO A 124 28.23 -35.79 19.44
N SER A 125 29.13 -36.77 19.60
CA SER A 125 28.88 -38.17 19.34
C SER A 125 27.62 -38.60 20.10
N TRP A 126 26.46 -38.53 19.44
CA TRP A 126 25.23 -39.13 19.93
C TRP A 126 24.97 -40.38 19.12
N SER A 127 25.39 -41.49 19.72
CA SER A 127 24.99 -42.84 19.37
C SER A 127 23.45 -42.93 19.35
N SER A 128 22.91 -43.25 18.18
CA SER A 128 21.51 -43.60 18.01
C SER A 128 21.12 -44.83 18.84
N PRO A 129 20.06 -44.78 19.65
CA PRO A 129 19.26 -45.94 19.95
C PRO A 129 18.09 -46.00 18.96
N LEU A 130 18.19 -46.96 18.05
CA LEU A 130 17.11 -47.80 17.54
C LEU A 130 15.67 -47.30 17.70
N ARG A 131 15.06 -47.01 16.53
CA ARG A 131 13.92 -47.79 16.00
C ARG A 131 12.88 -48.22 17.05
N GLN A 132 11.85 -47.39 17.25
CA GLN A 132 10.55 -47.91 17.67
C GLN A 132 9.52 -47.59 16.58
N ALA A 133 9.01 -48.69 16.02
CA ALA A 133 7.90 -48.74 15.09
C ALA A 133 6.63 -48.24 15.78
N ILE A 134 5.89 -47.35 15.12
CA ILE A 134 4.48 -47.10 15.44
C ILE A 134 3.65 -47.80 14.36
N PRO A 135 3.02 -48.95 14.65
CA PRO A 135 1.91 -49.45 13.87
C PRO A 135 0.63 -48.72 14.34
N GLY A 136 -0.06 -48.03 13.44
CA GLY A 136 -1.27 -47.31 13.83
C GLY A 136 -1.89 -46.43 12.76
N SER A 137 -2.03 -46.95 11.54
CA SER A 137 -2.98 -46.45 10.56
C SER A 137 -4.38 -46.94 10.93
N ALA A 138 -5.26 -46.07 11.39
CA ALA A 138 -6.71 -46.21 11.22
C ALA A 138 -7.43 -44.92 11.63
N ASP A 139 -8.30 -44.47 10.74
CA ASP A 139 -9.53 -43.72 11.02
C ASP A 139 -9.40 -42.29 11.58
N MET A 140 -9.62 -41.31 10.69
CA MET A 140 -10.59 -40.22 10.91
C MET A 140 -10.99 -39.62 9.57
N LEU A 141 -11.81 -40.38 8.83
CA LEU A 141 -12.59 -39.90 7.69
C LEU A 141 -14.06 -39.91 8.14
N ALA A 142 -14.44 -38.99 9.02
CA ALA A 142 -15.83 -38.74 9.37
C ALA A 142 -15.96 -37.36 10.03
N VAL A 143 -16.45 -36.38 9.27
CA VAL A 143 -17.57 -35.49 9.58
C VAL A 143 -17.69 -34.56 8.38
N ALA A 144 -18.32 -35.09 7.33
CA ALA A 144 -19.15 -34.28 6.48
C ALA A 144 -20.53 -34.24 7.13
N ASP A 145 -21.24 -33.14 6.88
CA ASP A 145 -22.65 -32.88 7.20
C ASP A 145 -22.92 -32.11 8.51
N ARG A 146 -23.10 -30.80 8.36
CA ARG A 146 -24.15 -30.03 9.05
C ARG A 146 -24.34 -28.64 8.41
N ARG A 147 -25.44 -28.56 7.67
CA ARG A 147 -26.33 -27.40 7.42
C ARG A 147 -25.87 -26.33 6.42
#